data_AF-A0A1A9C736-F1
#
_entry.id   AF-A0A1A9C736-F1
#
_cell.length_a   1.000
_cell.length_b   1.000
_cell.length_c   1.000
_cell.angle_alpha   90.00
_cell.angle_beta   90.00
_cell.angle_gamma   90.00
#
_symmetry.space_group_name_H-M   'P 1'
#
loop_
_entity.id
_entity.type
_entity.pdbx_description
1 polymer ?
#
loop_
_entity_poly.entity_id
_entity_poly.type
_entity_poly.pdbx_seq_one_letter_code
_entity_poly.pdbx_strand_id
1 'polypeptide(L)'
;MAKQTFDPNRLTFEQGVERIKNAVRESGLDVEGRIITSRDAAVEEALKILEVDNVPPGFRKWQLPVYMACETQLYITVAEPGAQAAPHSHNGGAGIRFIASGSIHYNGHELTAGDWMYIPAGVEYSFETGRYGALMCYCYCCSCA
;
A
#
# COMPACT_ATOMS: atom_id res chain seq x y z
N MET A 1 1.30 12.22 26.16
CA MET A 1 2.30 12.09 25.09
C MET A 1 1.55 12.23 23.77
N ALA A 2 1.93 13.17 22.91
CA ALA A 2 1.28 13.33 21.61
C ALA A 2 1.56 12.07 20.78
N LYS A 3 0.51 11.30 20.44
CA LYS A 3 0.59 10.19 19.48
C LYS A 3 1.18 10.77 18.20
N GLN A 4 2.31 10.25 17.71
CA GLN A 4 2.78 10.56 16.37
C GLN A 4 1.63 10.25 15.41
N THR A 5 1.13 11.30 14.75
CA THR A 5 0.08 11.19 13.76
C THR A 5 0.68 10.52 12.54
N PHE A 6 0.12 9.39 12.13
CA PHE A 6 0.41 8.75 10.85
C PHE A 6 0.24 9.80 9.73
N ASP A 7 1.32 10.06 8.97
CA ASP A 7 1.29 10.97 7.82
C ASP A 7 1.57 10.21 6.52
N PRO A 8 0.55 9.93 5.69
CA PRO A 8 0.75 9.17 4.47
C PRO A 8 1.44 9.95 3.33
N ASN A 9 1.75 11.24 3.50
CA ASN A 9 2.24 12.12 2.43
C ASN A 9 3.75 12.44 2.54
N ARG A 10 4.55 11.57 3.15
CA ARG A 10 5.99 11.80 3.40
C ARG A 10 6.83 11.89 2.13
N LEU A 11 6.44 11.20 1.06
CA LEU A 11 7.13 11.20 -0.23
C LEU A 11 6.24 11.74 -1.34
N THR A 12 6.84 12.42 -2.32
CA THR A 12 6.18 12.70 -3.60
C THR A 12 6.05 11.41 -4.41
N PHE A 13 5.22 11.45 -5.46
CA PHE A 13 5.06 10.31 -6.36
C PHE A 13 6.39 9.92 -7.03
N GLU A 14 7.15 10.89 -7.53
CA GLU A 14 8.44 10.67 -8.18
C GLU A 14 9.46 10.04 -7.21
N GLN A 15 9.47 10.50 -5.96
CA GLN A 15 10.31 9.91 -4.92
C GLN A 15 9.91 8.45 -4.62
N GLY A 16 8.62 8.12 -4.65
CA GLY A 16 8.14 6.75 -4.54
C GLY A 16 8.57 5.87 -5.71
N VAL A 17 8.63 6.40 -6.93
CA VAL A 17 9.13 5.68 -8.12
C VAL A 17 10.64 5.45 -8.01
N GLU A 18 11.41 6.46 -7.61
CA GLU A 18 12.86 6.32 -7.40
C GLU A 18 13.18 5.32 -6.29
N ARG A 19 12.36 5.26 -5.24
CA ARG A 19 12.46 4.23 -4.20
C ARG A 19 12.33 2.81 -4.78
N ILE A 20 11.37 2.58 -5.69
CA ILE A 20 11.22 1.29 -6.38
C ILE A 20 12.48 0.99 -7.20
N LYS A 21 12.94 1.93 -8.03
CA LYS A 21 14.11 1.73 -8.89
C LYS A 21 15.38 1.40 -8.09
N ASN A 22 15.57 2.05 -6.95
CA ASN A 22 16.71 1.78 -6.07
C ASN A 22 16.61 0.39 -5.45
N ALA A 23 15.45 -0.01 -4.93
CA ALA A 23 15.24 -1.35 -4.38
C ALA A 23 15.46 -2.46 -5.43
N VAL A 24 15.01 -2.26 -6.68
CA VAL A 24 15.25 -3.17 -7.81
C VAL A 24 16.76 -3.31 -8.08
N ARG A 25 17.48 -2.18 -8.12
CA ARG A 25 18.94 -2.16 -8.35
C ARG A 25 19.70 -2.86 -7.22
N GLU A 26 19.37 -2.56 -5.97
CA GLU A 26 20.05 -3.08 -4.78
C GLU A 26 19.81 -4.58 -4.55
N SER A 27 18.61 -5.06 -4.88
CA SER A 27 18.26 -6.49 -4.78
C SER A 27 18.78 -7.33 -5.96
N GLY A 28 19.30 -6.69 -7.02
CA GLY A 28 19.68 -7.38 -8.26
C GLY A 28 18.48 -7.98 -9.00
N LEU A 29 17.27 -7.43 -8.79
CA LEU A 29 16.06 -7.91 -9.44
C LEU A 29 16.06 -7.55 -10.92
N ASP A 30 16.07 -8.58 -11.79
CA ASP A 30 15.81 -8.44 -13.21
C ASP A 30 14.31 -8.58 -13.50
N VAL A 31 13.70 -7.47 -13.95
CA VAL A 31 12.28 -7.35 -14.26
C VAL A 31 11.97 -7.53 -15.76
N GLU A 32 12.99 -7.71 -16.61
CA GLU A 32 12.81 -7.82 -18.06
C GLU A 32 12.82 -9.27 -18.55
N GLY A 33 12.07 -9.55 -19.63
CA GLY A 33 12.17 -10.81 -20.38
C GLY A 33 11.65 -12.08 -19.68
N ARG A 34 11.12 -12.00 -18.45
CA ARG A 34 10.58 -13.17 -17.73
C ARG A 34 9.42 -12.81 -16.79
N ILE A 35 8.66 -13.82 -16.41
CA ILE A 35 7.69 -13.72 -15.30
C ILE A 35 8.47 -13.75 -13.99
N ILE A 36 8.18 -12.79 -13.12
CA ILE A 36 8.70 -12.73 -11.75
C ILE A 36 7.55 -12.95 -10.77
N THR A 37 7.87 -13.51 -9.60
CA THR A 37 6.88 -13.76 -8.55
C THR A 37 7.36 -13.25 -7.19
N SER A 38 6.44 -13.10 -6.24
CA SER A 38 6.79 -12.79 -4.84
C SER A 38 7.59 -13.89 -4.12
N ARG A 39 7.90 -14.99 -4.81
CA ARG A 39 8.74 -16.10 -4.32
C ARG A 39 10.14 -16.11 -4.92
N ASP A 40 10.44 -15.18 -5.83
CA ASP A 40 11.80 -14.99 -6.33
C ASP A 40 12.65 -14.35 -5.23
N ALA A 41 13.86 -14.87 -4.97
CA ALA A 41 14.73 -14.40 -3.89
C ALA A 41 15.04 -12.89 -3.97
N ALA A 42 15.31 -12.39 -5.19
CA ALA A 42 15.53 -10.95 -5.40
C ALA A 42 14.27 -10.10 -5.11
N VAL A 43 13.07 -10.64 -5.35
CA VAL A 43 11.81 -9.96 -5.01
C VAL A 43 11.62 -9.93 -3.49
N GLU A 44 11.94 -11.02 -2.78
CA GLU A 44 11.90 -11.04 -1.32
C GLU A 44 12.85 -9.99 -0.72
N GLU A 45 14.06 -9.83 -1.25
CA GLU A 45 14.97 -8.78 -0.78
C GLU A 45 14.49 -7.37 -1.12
N ALA A 46 13.97 -7.15 -2.33
CA ALA A 46 13.38 -5.86 -2.69
C ALA A 46 12.21 -5.50 -1.76
N LEU A 47 11.37 -6.46 -1.38
CA LEU A 47 10.25 -6.23 -0.46
C LEU A 47 10.71 -5.84 0.96
N LYS A 48 11.87 -6.30 1.44
CA LYS A 48 12.41 -5.85 2.73
C LYS A 48 12.79 -4.37 2.68
N ILE A 49 13.37 -3.92 1.57
CA ILE A 49 13.70 -2.49 1.35
C ILE A 49 12.41 -1.66 1.20
N LEU A 50 11.39 -2.26 0.58
CA LEU A 50 10.14 -1.60 0.23
C LEU A 50 9.02 -1.66 1.28
N GLU A 51 9.28 -2.25 2.46
CA GLU A 51 8.37 -2.18 3.61
C GLU A 51 8.13 -0.72 4.00
N VAL A 52 6.87 -0.35 4.19
CA VAL A 52 6.45 1.00 4.59
C VAL A 52 6.38 1.03 6.11
N ASP A 53 7.27 1.80 6.74
CA ASP A 53 7.43 1.83 8.20
C ASP A 53 6.38 2.72 8.89
N ASN A 54 5.81 3.66 8.15
CA ASN A 54 4.85 4.62 8.66
C ASN A 54 3.43 4.14 8.40
N VAL A 55 3.02 3.11 9.12
CA VAL A 55 1.66 2.57 9.07
C VAL A 55 1.02 2.57 10.46
N PRO A 56 -0.32 2.61 10.55
CA PRO A 56 -1.00 2.51 11.84
C PRO A 56 -0.71 1.17 12.53
N PRO A 57 -0.87 1.07 13.87
CA PRO A 57 -0.76 -0.20 14.59
C PRO A 57 -1.69 -1.27 14.00
N GLY A 58 -1.19 -2.50 13.88
CA GLY A 58 -1.91 -3.63 13.30
C GLY A 58 -1.90 -3.65 11.77
N PHE A 59 -1.17 -2.74 11.10
CA PHE A 59 -0.98 -2.76 9.65
C PHE A 59 0.48 -3.10 9.30
N ARG A 60 0.66 -3.82 8.20
CA ARG A 60 1.93 -4.00 7.51
C ARG A 60 1.71 -3.70 6.04
N LYS A 61 2.61 -2.95 5.43
CA LYS A 61 2.45 -2.50 4.05
C LYS A 61 3.78 -2.57 3.31
N TRP A 62 3.71 -2.96 2.05
CA TRP A 62 4.85 -2.99 1.15
C TRP A 62 4.49 -2.30 -0.14
N GLN A 63 5.41 -1.49 -0.65
CA GLN A 63 5.40 -1.07 -2.05
C GLN A 63 5.93 -2.22 -2.90
N LEU A 64 5.31 -2.50 -4.06
CA LEU A 64 5.78 -3.58 -4.93
C LEU A 64 7.01 -3.13 -5.74
N PRO A 65 7.98 -4.03 -5.98
CA PRO A 65 9.21 -3.72 -6.72
C PRO A 65 9.00 -3.71 -8.25
N VAL A 66 7.82 -3.29 -8.70
CA VAL A 66 7.44 -3.26 -10.13
C VAL A 66 6.67 -1.99 -10.43
N TYR A 67 6.82 -1.51 -11.65
CA TYR A 67 6.03 -0.42 -12.23
C TYR A 67 5.66 -0.80 -13.67
N MET A 68 4.58 -0.23 -14.20
CA MET A 68 4.12 -0.52 -15.56
C MET A 68 4.60 0.55 -16.55
N ALA A 69 4.08 0.53 -17.78
CA ALA A 69 4.49 1.46 -18.85
C ALA A 69 4.21 2.94 -18.52
N CYS A 70 3.26 3.22 -17.62
CA CYS A 70 3.17 4.50 -16.92
C CYS A 70 3.70 4.32 -15.50
N GLU A 71 4.22 5.40 -14.91
CA GLU A 71 4.60 5.39 -13.51
C GLU A 71 3.37 5.00 -12.68
N THR A 72 3.49 3.89 -11.96
CA THR A 72 2.44 3.31 -11.11
C THR A 72 3.07 2.87 -9.81
N GLN A 73 2.40 3.10 -8.70
CA GLN A 73 2.82 2.56 -7.41
C GLN A 73 1.78 1.61 -6.87
N LEU A 74 2.15 0.34 -6.83
CA LEU A 74 1.33 -0.72 -6.28
C LEU A 74 1.75 -1.02 -4.84
N TYR A 75 0.77 -1.33 -4.00
CA TYR A 75 1.03 -1.71 -2.62
C TYR A 75 0.22 -2.93 -2.22
N ILE A 76 0.80 -3.74 -1.34
CA ILE A 76 0.07 -4.76 -0.59
C ILE A 76 0.01 -4.31 0.86
N THR A 77 -1.14 -4.43 1.51
CA THR A 77 -1.30 -4.20 2.94
C THR A 77 -1.98 -5.39 3.58
N VAL A 78 -1.40 -5.86 4.67
CA VAL A 78 -2.01 -6.83 5.57
C VAL A 78 -2.38 -6.09 6.85
N ALA A 79 -3.59 -6.32 7.33
CA ALA A 79 -4.09 -5.70 8.54
C ALA A 79 -4.68 -6.76 9.48
N GLU A 80 -4.32 -6.67 10.76
CA GLU A 80 -4.81 -7.52 11.84
C GLU A 80 -6.31 -7.29 12.11
N PRO A 81 -7.04 -8.27 12.67
CA PRO A 81 -8.44 -8.10 13.05
C PRO A 81 -8.68 -6.87 13.95
N GLY A 82 -9.68 -6.05 13.61
CA GLY A 82 -10.03 -4.86 14.38
C GLY A 82 -9.02 -3.71 14.29
N ALA A 83 -7.99 -3.82 13.45
CA ALA A 83 -7.06 -2.71 13.20
C ALA A 83 -7.79 -1.52 12.59
N GLN A 84 -7.44 -0.32 13.04
CA GLN A 84 -8.09 0.95 12.64
C GLN A 84 -7.12 1.86 11.89
N ALA A 85 -7.58 2.34 10.74
CA ALA A 85 -6.97 3.48 10.08
C ALA A 85 -7.74 4.73 10.50
N ALA A 86 -7.13 5.55 11.35
CA ALA A 86 -7.68 6.84 11.76
C ALA A 86 -7.92 7.76 10.55
N PRO A 87 -8.79 8.77 10.66
CA PRO A 87 -9.05 9.74 9.58
C PRO A 87 -7.75 10.30 9.00
N HIS A 88 -7.59 10.18 7.68
CA HIS A 88 -6.46 10.71 6.92
C HIS A 88 -6.84 10.92 5.45
N SER A 89 -6.02 11.68 4.73
CA SER A 89 -6.16 11.90 3.28
C SER A 89 -4.83 11.68 2.54
N HIS A 90 -4.94 11.34 1.25
CA HIS A 90 -3.81 11.27 0.32
C HIS A 90 -3.90 12.46 -0.62
N ASN A 91 -2.96 13.40 -0.53
CA ASN A 91 -3.03 14.66 -1.26
C ASN A 91 -2.30 14.60 -2.61
N GLY A 92 -1.34 13.69 -2.75
CA GLY A 92 -0.52 13.58 -3.97
C GLY A 92 -1.23 12.98 -5.18
N GLY A 93 -2.47 12.48 -5.03
CA GLY A 93 -3.18 11.79 -6.11
C GLY A 93 -4.30 10.90 -5.60
N ALA A 94 -5.13 10.43 -6.53
CA ALA A 94 -6.17 9.46 -6.24
C ALA A 94 -5.58 8.05 -6.02
N GLY A 95 -6.37 7.18 -5.38
CA GLY A 95 -6.04 5.77 -5.21
C GLY A 95 -7.25 4.87 -5.46
N ILE A 96 -6.96 3.62 -5.79
CA ILE A 96 -7.95 2.54 -5.76
C ILE A 96 -7.45 1.44 -4.81
N ARG A 97 -8.36 0.92 -3.99
CA ARG A 97 -8.12 -0.18 -3.07
C ARG A 97 -9.01 -1.35 -3.45
N PHE A 98 -8.43 -2.53 -3.55
CA PHE A 98 -9.14 -3.79 -3.70
C PHE A 98 -9.01 -4.59 -2.42
N ILE A 99 -10.12 -5.20 -1.97
CA ILE A 99 -10.09 -6.16 -0.87
C ILE A 99 -9.84 -7.53 -1.48
N ALA A 100 -8.69 -8.13 -1.15
CA ALA A 100 -8.31 -9.45 -1.65
C ALA A 100 -8.73 -10.57 -0.70
N SER A 101 -8.81 -10.29 0.61
CA SER A 101 -9.29 -11.22 1.64
C SER A 101 -9.72 -10.44 2.90
N GLY A 102 -10.56 -11.06 3.73
CA GLY A 102 -11.10 -10.44 4.94
C GLY A 102 -12.13 -9.35 4.62
N SER A 103 -12.22 -8.32 5.46
CA SER A 103 -13.12 -7.18 5.22
C SER A 103 -12.67 -5.88 5.87
N ILE A 104 -13.19 -4.77 5.37
CA ILE A 104 -13.13 -3.46 6.03
C ILE A 104 -14.52 -2.87 6.19
N HIS A 105 -14.72 -2.10 7.25
CA HIS A 105 -15.92 -1.32 7.53
C HIS A 105 -15.63 0.15 7.26
N TYR A 106 -16.30 0.72 6.27
CA TYR A 106 -16.20 2.12 5.88
C TYR A 106 -17.59 2.72 5.73
N ASN A 107 -17.86 3.81 6.44
CA ASN A 107 -19.10 4.59 6.32
C ASN A 107 -20.39 3.72 6.37
N GLY A 108 -20.43 2.75 7.29
CA GLY A 108 -21.55 1.82 7.44
C GLY A 108 -21.63 0.69 6.39
N HIS A 109 -20.69 0.64 5.44
CA HIS A 109 -20.56 -0.43 4.46
C HIS A 109 -19.45 -1.40 4.87
N GLU A 110 -19.72 -2.70 4.78
CA GLU A 110 -18.68 -3.73 4.81
C GLU A 110 -18.23 -4.02 3.38
N LEU A 111 -16.93 -3.87 3.11
CA LEU A 111 -16.30 -4.26 1.84
C LEU A 111 -15.50 -5.54 2.07
N THR A 112 -15.77 -6.56 1.28
CA THR A 112 -15.24 -7.92 1.39
C THR A 112 -14.44 -8.31 0.14
N ALA A 113 -13.90 -9.53 0.09
CA ALA A 113 -13.08 -9.99 -1.03
C ALA A 113 -13.77 -9.79 -2.40
N GLY A 114 -13.12 -9.07 -3.31
CA GLY A 114 -13.64 -8.69 -4.62
C GLY A 114 -14.20 -7.26 -4.68
N ASP A 115 -14.52 -6.66 -3.53
CA ASP A 115 -14.97 -5.27 -3.46
C ASP A 115 -13.79 -4.30 -3.59
N TRP A 116 -14.12 -3.08 -3.98
CA TRP A 116 -13.15 -2.02 -4.22
C TRP A 116 -13.65 -0.66 -3.76
N MET A 117 -12.70 0.24 -3.55
CA MET A 117 -12.94 1.61 -3.15
C MET A 117 -12.03 2.55 -3.94
N TYR A 118 -12.63 3.49 -4.66
CA TYR A 118 -11.90 4.61 -5.26
C TYR A 118 -11.86 5.78 -4.26
N ILE A 119 -10.68 6.34 -4.06
CA ILE A 119 -10.39 7.38 -3.07
C ILE A 119 -9.83 8.57 -3.83
N PRO A 120 -10.63 9.63 -4.08
CA PRO A 120 -10.13 10.83 -4.74
C PRO A 120 -9.06 11.54 -3.89
N ALA A 121 -8.17 12.27 -4.55
CA ALA A 121 -7.14 13.06 -3.88
C ALA A 121 -7.77 14.04 -2.88
N GLY A 122 -7.17 14.14 -1.69
CA GLY A 122 -7.58 15.06 -0.62
C GLY A 122 -8.84 14.66 0.15
N VAL A 123 -9.56 13.60 -0.26
CA VAL A 123 -10.73 13.13 0.48
C VAL A 123 -10.28 12.38 1.74
N GLU A 124 -10.72 12.86 2.90
CA GLU A 124 -10.48 12.21 4.18
C GLU A 124 -11.35 10.97 4.34
N TYR A 125 -10.77 9.90 4.88
CA TYR A 125 -11.50 8.68 5.19
C TYR A 125 -10.86 7.95 6.38
N SER A 126 -11.65 7.07 7.00
CA SER A 126 -11.20 6.15 8.03
C SER A 126 -11.92 4.81 7.84
N PHE A 127 -11.34 3.73 8.33
CA PHE A 127 -11.97 2.42 8.28
C PHE A 127 -11.41 1.52 9.38
N GLU A 128 -12.18 0.49 9.72
CA GLU A 128 -11.79 -0.58 10.64
C GLU A 128 -11.80 -1.91 9.89
N THR A 129 -10.85 -2.79 10.18
CA THR A 129 -10.85 -4.14 9.60
C THR A 129 -11.79 -5.09 10.33
N GLY A 130 -12.41 -6.00 9.59
CA GLY A 130 -13.32 -6.98 10.16
C GLY A 130 -12.64 -8.01 11.06
N ARG A 131 -13.45 -8.93 11.59
CA ARG A 131 -13.01 -9.96 12.57
C ARG A 131 -11.90 -10.90 12.10
N TYR A 132 -11.63 -10.95 10.80
CA TYR A 132 -10.56 -11.77 10.20
C TYR A 132 -9.39 -10.93 9.65
N GLY A 133 -9.37 -9.63 9.95
CA GLY A 133 -8.42 -8.68 9.38
C GLY A 133 -8.74 -8.41 7.91
N ALA A 134 -7.74 -7.92 7.17
CA ALA A 134 -7.87 -7.67 5.74
C ALA A 134 -6.53 -7.84 4.99
N LEU A 135 -6.60 -8.37 3.78
CA LEU A 135 -5.55 -8.25 2.76
C LEU A 135 -6.06 -7.29 1.68
N MET A 136 -5.29 -6.24 1.42
CA MET A 136 -5.67 -5.17 0.51
C MET A 136 -4.56 -4.93 -0.51
N CYS A 137 -4.95 -4.74 -1.76
CA CYS A 137 -4.05 -4.31 -2.84
C CYS A 137 -4.42 -2.90 -3.28
N TYR A 138 -3.41 -2.08 -3.55
CA TYR A 138 -3.60 -0.67 -3.89
C TYR A 138 -2.92 -0.36 -5.20
N CYS A 139 -3.47 0.61 -5.91
CA CYS A 139 -2.76 1.42 -6.88
C CYS A 139 -2.99 2.89 -6.53
N TYR A 140 -1.92 3.64 -6.30
CA TYR A 140 -1.98 5.07 -6.04
C TYR A 140 -1.30 5.83 -7.18
N CYS A 141 -1.87 6.98 -7.51
CA CYS A 141 -1.18 8.04 -8.25
C CYS A 141 -0.38 8.97 -7.31
N CYS A 142 -0.22 8.58 -6.03
CA CYS A 142 0.61 9.22 -5.02
C CYS A 142 1.59 8.20 -4.39
N SER A 143 2.58 8.68 -3.64
CA SER A 143 3.48 7.82 -2.87
C SER A 143 3.04 7.74 -1.41
N CYS A 144 2.96 6.53 -0.88
CA CYS A 144 2.66 6.24 0.51
C CYS A 144 3.78 5.40 1.09
N ALA A 145 4.92 6.03 1.36
CA ALA A 145 6.10 5.42 1.96
C ALA A 145 6.58 6.29 3.12
#